data_AF-A0A946F6I4-F1
#
_entry.id   AF-A0A946F6I4-F1
#
_cell.length_a   1.000
_cell.length_b   1.000
_cell.length_c   1.000
_cell.angle_alpha   90.00
_cell.angle_beta   90.00
_cell.angle_gamma   90.00
#
_symmetry.space_group_name_H-M   'P 1'
#
loop_
_entity.id
_entity.type
_entity.pdbx_description
1 polymer ?
#
loop_
_entity_poly.entity_id
_entity_poly.type
_entity_poly.pdbx_seq_one_letter_code
_entity_poly.pdbx_strand_id
1 'polypeptide(L)'
;MKLTIFFFVFFVFLTTSIKANDLKIIELHQDKILDQIVLNDASNDSENDDKDDIVLNNENLEIESNNTLEESEEDLLNTDDVISVSEEAVTFLQPDTIFNVNEQIITNHFKSIKSIKSQSLHREFIKILSSIKLDEENNNAENITYSIISKLYEIGELEKAYNLTKKISLESITDQDKLNYFYFIELNYLYSTRKLPEACDLKSILINKGTILPEFLLEKTDIFCLILENKYSEASLLNSLLLESEKEIDENFQKLFKFMSLNNKDKQLFDSLSEVKSKELIFLYSAMLRINELPLDTDFIEVDPLNLSIPVVLSGSTPMNIRIKAANNAYFNNLLSIDSLSALYQSVDFNSKQFNNSEETINSLNNDKEMIMAFYYQLINIQIFPDERLKVILDYWNFAKDSGLEEIAYNITNKIIETINPTSENNQFGLEIAFAYISNKNYIEAIKWINLFENSNVKNEKIEYAKFLIDLNETNQLDTIIKYISKNYENLNTINDQKTLESLEVLVNFLDISQISSDSSLYMNISDDRLMPSYFIIRDINSNMVDQNNISLFILSLISINNKKWIELHPEHLKLILEAFKLYENGLLIKPIILEILDEFEIF
;
A
#
# COMPACT_ATOMS: atom_id res chain seq x y z
N MET A 1 -1.64 -80.55 46.33
CA MET A 1 -0.25 -80.29 46.77
C MET A 1 0.35 -79.35 45.73
N LYS A 2 0.61 -78.05 45.93
CA LYS A 2 0.52 -77.06 47.03
C LYS A 2 0.15 -75.72 46.33
N LEU A 3 -0.91 -75.02 46.76
CA LEU A 3 -0.90 -73.88 47.71
C LEU A 3 -0.73 -72.53 46.95
N THR A 4 -1.82 -71.92 46.46
CA THR A 4 -2.56 -70.74 47.02
C THR A 4 -1.71 -69.46 47.14
N ILE A 5 -2.15 -68.31 46.65
CA ILE A 5 -2.99 -67.37 47.43
C ILE A 5 -3.87 -66.50 46.52
N PHE A 6 -5.12 -66.40 46.93
CA PHE A 6 -6.16 -65.47 46.49
C PHE A 6 -6.09 -64.24 47.40
N PHE A 7 -6.15 -63.02 46.88
CA PHE A 7 -6.67 -61.90 47.67
C PHE A 7 -7.44 -60.90 46.80
N PHE A 8 -8.69 -60.78 47.16
CA PHE A 8 -9.69 -59.84 46.68
C PHE A 8 -9.57 -58.60 47.56
N VAL A 9 -9.30 -57.42 47.00
CA VAL A 9 -9.60 -56.14 47.68
C VAL A 9 -10.16 -55.15 46.67
N PHE A 10 -11.41 -54.83 46.95
CA PHE A 10 -12.26 -53.76 46.48
C PHE A 10 -11.62 -52.39 46.73
N PHE A 11 -11.39 -51.55 45.71
CA PHE A 11 -11.30 -50.09 45.89
C PHE A 11 -11.73 -49.33 44.63
N VAL A 12 -12.99 -48.88 44.66
CA VAL A 12 -13.47 -47.51 44.39
C VAL A 12 -12.99 -46.80 43.10
N PHE A 13 -13.97 -46.53 42.24
CA PHE A 13 -14.18 -45.30 41.47
C PHE A 13 -13.08 -44.23 41.57
N LEU A 14 -12.25 -44.14 40.52
CA LEU A 14 -11.66 -42.89 40.06
C LEU A 14 -11.71 -42.88 38.53
N THR A 15 -12.91 -42.64 38.00
CA THR A 15 -13.05 -42.04 36.67
C THR A 15 -12.54 -40.61 36.77
N THR A 16 -11.26 -40.38 36.50
CA THR A 16 -10.85 -39.05 36.07
C THR A 16 -11.35 -38.91 34.64
N SER A 17 -12.55 -38.35 34.52
CA SER A 17 -12.98 -37.66 33.32
C SER A 17 -11.94 -36.58 33.03
N ILE A 18 -10.97 -36.93 32.19
CA ILE A 18 -10.27 -35.92 31.41
C ILE A 18 -11.35 -35.38 30.49
N LYS A 19 -12.01 -34.31 30.94
CA LYS A 19 -12.68 -33.38 30.03
C LYS A 19 -11.61 -33.05 28.99
N ALA A 20 -11.82 -33.51 27.76
CA ALA A 20 -11.31 -32.77 26.63
C ALA A 20 -11.76 -31.33 26.90
N ASN A 21 -10.81 -30.40 27.05
CA ASN A 21 -11.16 -29.01 26.88
C ASN A 21 -11.85 -28.96 25.53
N ASP A 22 -13.12 -28.58 25.54
CA ASP A 22 -13.83 -28.22 24.34
C ASP A 22 -12.87 -27.35 23.53
N LEU A 23 -12.50 -27.84 22.35
CA LEU A 23 -11.92 -27.00 21.31
C LEU A 23 -12.88 -25.83 21.22
N LYS A 24 -12.49 -24.67 21.77
CA LYS A 24 -13.09 -23.40 21.40
C LYS A 24 -12.78 -23.27 19.91
N ILE A 25 -13.69 -23.77 19.09
CA ILE A 25 -13.94 -23.19 17.78
C ILE A 25 -14.27 -21.74 18.14
N ILE A 26 -13.30 -20.86 17.94
CA ILE A 26 -13.58 -19.43 17.96
C ILE A 26 -14.46 -19.25 16.73
N GLU A 27 -15.78 -19.22 16.91
CA GLU A 27 -16.69 -18.67 15.90
C GLU A 27 -16.27 -17.20 15.70
N LEU A 28 -15.44 -16.97 14.69
CA LEU A 28 -15.01 -15.64 14.24
C LEU A 28 -16.12 -14.88 13.50
N HIS A 29 -17.38 -15.35 13.54
CA HIS A 29 -18.53 -14.72 12.89
C HIS A 29 -19.04 -13.45 13.60
N GLN A 30 -18.13 -12.64 14.16
CA GLN A 30 -18.46 -11.27 14.51
C GLN A 30 -17.64 -10.36 13.60
N ASP A 31 -18.26 -9.95 12.48
CA ASP A 31 -17.73 -8.94 11.54
C ASP A 31 -17.19 -7.69 12.27
N LYS A 32 -17.76 -7.38 13.45
CA LYS A 32 -17.29 -6.30 14.34
C LYS A 32 -15.82 -6.39 14.75
N ILE A 33 -15.27 -7.59 14.93
CA ILE A 33 -13.85 -7.77 15.31
C ILE A 33 -12.96 -7.49 14.10
N LEU A 34 -13.30 -8.05 12.95
CA LEU A 34 -12.56 -7.83 11.70
C LEU A 34 -12.56 -6.35 11.32
N ASP A 35 -13.72 -5.70 11.38
CA ASP A 35 -13.86 -4.27 11.09
C ASP A 35 -12.98 -3.43 12.01
N GLN A 36 -12.87 -3.79 13.29
CA GLN A 36 -12.05 -3.05 14.25
C GLN A 36 -10.55 -3.20 13.97
N ILE A 37 -10.08 -4.40 13.60
CA ILE A 37 -8.67 -4.61 13.24
C ILE A 37 -8.31 -3.80 11.99
N VAL A 38 -9.16 -3.85 10.96
CA VAL A 38 -8.97 -3.08 9.71
C VAL A 38 -9.00 -1.57 9.97
N LEU A 39 -9.90 -1.10 10.85
CA LEU A 39 -9.98 0.32 11.22
C LEU A 39 -8.76 0.80 11.99
N ASN A 40 -8.22 -0.01 12.90
CA ASN A 40 -7.02 0.33 13.66
C ASN A 40 -5.81 0.51 12.72
N ASP A 41 -5.65 -0.38 11.74
CA ASP A 41 -4.61 -0.24 10.72
C ASP A 41 -4.79 1.02 9.88
N ALA A 42 -6.03 1.32 9.47
CA ALA A 42 -6.34 2.52 8.72
C ALA A 42 -6.18 3.83 9.53
N SER A 43 -6.12 3.75 10.87
CA SER A 43 -5.91 4.93 11.74
C SER A 43 -4.45 5.14 12.17
N ASN A 44 -3.57 4.14 12.00
CA ASN A 44 -2.20 4.20 12.50
C ASN A 44 -1.23 5.09 11.68
N ASP A 45 -1.72 5.83 10.68
CA ASP A 45 -0.98 6.95 10.08
C ASP A 45 -1.08 8.25 10.91
N SER A 46 -1.83 8.23 12.02
CA SER A 46 -1.78 9.25 13.07
C SER A 46 -1.26 8.66 14.37
N GLU A 47 -0.08 9.11 14.80
CA GLU A 47 0.60 8.81 16.09
C GLU A 47 1.42 7.50 16.11
N ASN A 48 2.72 7.62 15.78
CA ASN A 48 3.75 6.72 16.30
C ASN A 48 3.86 6.94 17.82
N ASP A 49 3.39 5.98 18.61
CA ASP A 49 3.91 5.71 19.95
C ASP A 49 3.79 4.21 20.25
N ASP A 50 4.92 3.52 20.09
CA ASP A 50 5.13 2.17 20.61
C ASP A 50 5.04 2.20 22.14
N LYS A 51 3.91 1.76 22.69
CA LYS A 51 3.86 1.10 24.00
C LYS A 51 2.93 -0.10 23.95
N ASP A 52 3.55 -1.26 23.74
CA ASP A 52 3.05 -2.52 24.27
C ASP A 52 2.81 -2.38 25.78
N ASP A 53 1.55 -2.35 26.18
CA ASP A 53 1.13 -2.84 27.49
C ASP A 53 -0.22 -3.57 27.36
N ILE A 54 -0.12 -4.89 27.34
CA ILE A 54 -1.24 -5.81 27.52
C ILE A 54 -1.82 -5.57 28.91
N VAL A 55 -2.99 -4.93 29.00
CA VAL A 55 -3.78 -4.91 30.24
C VAL A 55 -5.06 -5.72 30.03
N LEU A 56 -5.06 -6.92 30.63
CA LEU A 56 -6.24 -7.73 30.86
C LEU A 56 -7.30 -6.93 31.63
N ASN A 57 -8.53 -6.94 31.12
CA ASN A 57 -9.73 -6.58 31.85
C ASN A 57 -9.83 -7.35 33.17
N ASN A 58 -9.90 -6.63 34.29
CA ASN A 58 -10.53 -7.10 35.51
C ASN A 58 -11.45 -6.00 36.04
N GLU A 59 -12.71 -6.38 36.24
CA GLU A 59 -13.79 -5.54 36.74
C GLU A 59 -13.56 -5.08 38.19
N ASN A 60 -14.06 -3.87 38.48
CA ASN A 60 -14.48 -3.31 39.77
C ASN A 60 -13.43 -3.16 40.89
N LEU A 61 -13.18 -1.91 41.29
CA LEU A 61 -13.33 -1.40 42.67
C LEU A 61 -13.12 0.13 42.70
N GLU A 62 -14.12 0.84 43.21
CA GLU A 62 -14.02 2.23 43.66
C GLU A 62 -12.98 2.36 44.79
N ILE A 63 -12.28 3.51 44.88
CA ILE A 63 -11.96 4.25 46.13
C ILE A 63 -11.30 5.61 45.78
N GLU A 64 -11.64 6.59 46.63
CA GLU A 64 -11.47 8.04 46.55
C GLU A 64 -10.04 8.61 46.66
N SER A 65 -9.91 9.82 46.10
CA SER A 65 -9.08 11.00 46.48
C SER A 65 -7.88 10.85 47.46
N ASN A 66 -6.73 11.42 47.07
CA ASN A 66 -6.25 12.72 47.61
C ASN A 66 -4.89 13.18 47.05
N ASN A 67 -4.75 14.51 46.97
CA ASN A 67 -3.56 15.30 46.68
C ASN A 67 -2.32 14.95 47.56
N THR A 68 -1.12 15.12 47.00
CA THR A 68 -0.10 16.10 47.49
C THR A 68 1.12 16.16 46.56
N LEU A 69 1.49 17.39 46.19
CA LEU A 69 2.79 17.81 45.66
C LEU A 69 3.80 17.86 46.81
N GLU A 70 5.05 17.44 46.58
CA GLU A 70 6.24 18.01 47.22
C GLU A 70 7.52 17.70 46.40
N GLU A 71 8.29 18.76 46.15
CA GLU A 71 9.61 18.78 45.51
C GLU A 71 10.70 18.22 46.44
N SER A 72 11.74 17.58 45.89
CA SER A 72 13.13 17.84 46.31
C SER A 72 14.18 17.18 45.39
N GLU A 73 15.00 18.08 44.83
CA GLU A 73 16.46 18.09 44.71
C GLU A 73 17.28 16.97 44.04
N GLU A 74 18.19 17.49 43.21
CA GLU A 74 19.26 16.89 42.44
C GLU A 74 20.22 16.00 43.25
N ASP A 75 20.64 14.90 42.63
CA ASP A 75 22.01 14.40 42.82
C ASP A 75 22.53 13.81 41.50
N LEU A 76 23.56 14.46 40.95
CA LEU A 76 24.32 14.03 39.78
C LEU A 76 25.30 12.91 40.17
N LEU A 77 25.22 11.75 39.51
CA LEU A 77 26.38 10.87 39.30
C LEU A 77 26.29 10.21 37.91
N ASN A 78 27.18 10.67 37.03
CA ASN A 78 27.47 10.12 35.70
C ASN A 78 28.01 8.69 35.79
N THR A 79 27.48 7.81 34.94
CA THR A 79 28.24 6.72 34.31
C THR A 79 27.77 6.57 32.86
N ASP A 80 28.75 6.63 31.96
CA ASP A 80 28.63 6.63 30.50
C ASP A 80 27.89 5.40 29.94
N ASP A 81 26.80 5.63 29.22
CA ASP A 81 26.24 4.73 28.21
C ASP A 81 26.16 5.52 26.89
N VAL A 82 27.03 5.18 25.94
CA VAL A 82 26.91 5.61 24.54
C VAL A 82 26.42 4.42 23.74
N ILE A 83 25.10 4.29 23.63
CA ILE A 83 24.44 3.59 22.53
C ILE A 83 23.77 4.68 21.71
N SER A 84 24.40 5.01 20.59
CA SER A 84 23.89 5.96 19.60
C SER A 84 22.66 5.38 18.91
N VAL A 85 21.48 5.74 19.39
CA VAL A 85 20.27 5.72 18.57
C VAL A 85 20.39 6.93 17.64
N SER A 86 20.61 6.68 16.35
CA SER A 86 20.51 7.72 15.34
C SER A 86 19.04 8.10 15.23
N GLU A 87 18.65 9.17 15.91
CA GLU A 87 17.47 9.94 15.57
C GLU A 87 17.51 10.21 14.06
N GLU A 88 16.46 9.82 13.34
CA GLU A 88 16.22 10.33 12.01
C GLU A 88 16.12 11.84 12.13
N ALA A 89 17.22 12.51 11.80
CA ALA A 89 17.23 13.95 11.64
C ALA A 89 16.24 14.27 10.52
N VAL A 90 15.05 14.73 10.89
CA VAL A 90 14.12 15.41 9.98
C VAL A 90 14.84 16.68 9.51
N THR A 91 15.62 16.54 8.44
CA THR A 91 16.22 17.68 7.75
C THR A 91 15.10 18.43 7.07
N PHE A 92 14.67 19.53 7.70
CA PHE A 92 13.87 20.53 7.02
C PHE A 92 14.65 21.02 5.80
N LEU A 93 14.17 20.70 4.60
CA LEU A 93 14.70 21.26 3.36
C LEU A 93 14.62 22.80 3.44
N GLN A 94 15.76 23.48 3.30
CA GLN A 94 15.76 24.93 3.14
C GLN A 94 15.06 25.29 1.82
N PRO A 95 14.28 26.39 1.77
CA PRO A 95 13.43 26.72 0.64
C PRO A 95 14.20 27.38 -0.50
N ASP A 96 15.25 26.75 -1.03
CA ASP A 96 15.73 27.06 -2.38
C ASP A 96 14.97 26.19 -3.39
N THR A 97 13.64 26.30 -3.32
CA THR A 97 12.70 25.40 -3.97
C THR A 97 12.30 25.93 -5.35
N ILE A 98 11.95 25.02 -6.27
CA ILE A 98 11.25 25.33 -7.52
C ILE A 98 9.97 26.17 -7.33
N PHE A 99 9.49 26.31 -6.09
CA PHE A 99 8.35 27.14 -5.71
C PHE A 99 8.67 28.64 -5.65
N ASN A 100 9.94 29.03 -5.80
CA ASN A 100 10.32 30.43 -6.04
C ASN A 100 10.22 30.84 -7.52
N VAL A 101 9.77 29.92 -8.38
CA VAL A 101 9.60 30.12 -9.82
C VAL A 101 8.19 30.62 -10.13
N ASN A 102 8.00 31.29 -11.27
CA ASN A 102 6.69 31.74 -11.76
C ASN A 102 5.67 30.59 -11.75
N GLU A 103 4.47 30.86 -11.21
CA GLU A 103 3.29 29.98 -11.21
C GLU A 103 3.12 29.16 -12.49
N GLN A 104 3.25 29.81 -13.65
CA GLN A 104 2.99 29.17 -14.93
C GLN A 104 3.96 28.02 -15.20
N ILE A 105 5.20 28.12 -14.68
CA ILE A 105 6.21 27.06 -14.81
C ILE A 105 5.84 25.87 -13.94
N ILE A 106 5.48 26.10 -12.66
CA ILE A 106 5.06 25.03 -11.73
C ILE A 106 3.82 24.31 -12.26
N THR A 107 2.82 25.08 -12.72
CA THR A 107 1.60 24.52 -13.32
C THR A 107 1.92 23.66 -14.54
N ASN A 108 2.82 24.12 -15.42
CA ASN A 108 3.23 23.37 -16.60
C ASN A 108 4.02 22.11 -16.23
N HIS A 109 4.88 22.18 -15.21
CA HIS A 109 5.64 21.04 -14.71
C HIS A 109 4.71 19.95 -14.19
N PHE A 110 3.77 20.28 -13.31
CA PHE A 110 2.82 19.30 -12.77
C PHE A 110 1.89 18.73 -13.84
N LYS A 111 1.41 19.55 -14.79
CA LYS A 111 0.65 19.06 -15.96
C LYS A 111 1.45 18.09 -16.84
N SER A 112 2.78 18.22 -16.86
CA SER A 112 3.64 17.35 -17.66
C SER A 112 3.87 15.99 -17.00
N ILE A 113 3.77 15.90 -15.68
CA ILE A 113 3.88 14.66 -14.92
C ILE A 113 2.50 13.99 -14.90
N LYS A 114 2.27 12.99 -15.74
CA LYS A 114 0.99 12.25 -15.82
C LYS A 114 1.02 10.95 -15.04
N SER A 115 2.10 10.18 -15.18
CA SER A 115 2.28 8.89 -14.52
C SER A 115 3.75 8.68 -14.23
N ILE A 116 4.06 8.27 -13.00
CA ILE A 116 5.41 7.94 -12.55
C ILE A 116 5.45 6.42 -12.45
N LYS A 117 6.24 5.76 -13.29
CA LYS A 117 6.35 4.29 -13.29
C LYS A 117 7.30 3.77 -12.21
N SER A 118 8.35 4.52 -11.91
CA SER A 118 9.27 4.23 -10.80
C SER A 118 8.57 4.42 -9.46
N GLN A 119 8.54 3.37 -8.64
CA GLN A 119 7.90 3.41 -7.32
C GLN A 119 8.68 4.31 -6.36
N SER A 120 10.01 4.25 -6.42
CA SER A 120 10.91 5.05 -5.59
C SER A 120 10.76 6.54 -5.88
N LEU A 121 10.70 6.91 -7.17
CA LEU A 121 10.46 8.30 -7.56
C LEU A 121 9.05 8.76 -7.24
N HIS A 122 8.04 7.88 -7.34
CA HIS A 122 6.67 8.22 -6.98
C HIS A 122 6.56 8.55 -5.48
N ARG A 123 7.15 7.72 -4.62
CA ARG A 123 7.19 7.93 -3.17
C ARG A 123 7.90 9.23 -2.80
N GLU A 124 9.08 9.49 -3.38
CA GLU A 124 9.79 10.74 -3.12
C GLU A 124 9.00 11.97 -3.62
N PHE A 125 8.34 11.87 -4.77
CA PHE A 125 7.51 12.97 -5.29
C PHE A 125 6.37 13.32 -4.32
N ILE A 126 5.66 12.32 -3.80
CA ILE A 126 4.60 12.52 -2.81
C ILE A 126 5.16 13.16 -1.53
N LYS A 127 6.30 12.65 -1.04
CA LYS A 127 6.99 13.20 0.14
C LYS A 127 7.31 14.68 -0.06
N ILE A 128 7.94 15.04 -1.18
CA ILE A 128 8.23 16.43 -1.54
C ILE A 128 6.95 17.26 -1.49
N LEU A 129 5.89 16.87 -2.20
CA LEU A 129 4.64 17.64 -2.26
C LEU A 129 3.97 17.82 -0.89
N SER A 130 4.04 16.81 -0.03
CA SER A 130 3.39 16.83 1.29
C SER A 130 4.15 17.63 2.36
N SER A 131 5.46 17.81 2.19
CA SER A 131 6.36 18.47 3.16
C SER A 131 6.51 19.98 2.97
N ILE A 132 5.83 20.56 1.98
CA ILE A 132 6.04 21.97 1.59
C ILE A 132 5.52 22.90 2.70
N LYS A 133 6.40 23.80 3.17
CA LYS A 133 6.00 24.94 3.99
C LYS A 133 5.43 26.02 3.07
N LEU A 134 4.18 26.39 3.33
CA LEU A 134 3.50 27.46 2.61
C LEU A 134 3.88 28.79 3.28
N ASP A 135 4.78 29.56 2.65
CA ASP A 135 5.10 30.91 3.11
C ASP A 135 3.99 31.88 2.70
N GLU A 136 3.21 32.34 3.68
CA GLU A 136 2.07 33.26 3.48
C GLU A 136 2.47 34.64 2.93
N GLU A 137 3.75 35.01 3.02
CA GLU A 137 4.27 36.32 2.55
C GLU A 137 4.51 36.38 1.03
N ASN A 138 4.38 35.26 0.31
CA ASN A 138 4.58 35.21 -1.14
C ASN A 138 3.27 35.50 -1.91
N ASN A 139 3.27 36.52 -2.76
CA ASN A 139 2.11 36.88 -3.60
C ASN A 139 1.61 35.74 -4.53
N ASN A 140 2.44 34.74 -4.83
CA ASN A 140 2.07 33.57 -5.64
C ASN A 140 1.71 32.32 -4.82
N ALA A 141 1.70 32.43 -3.48
CA ALA A 141 1.47 31.28 -2.59
C ALA A 141 0.15 30.57 -2.90
N GLU A 142 -0.93 31.31 -3.17
CA GLU A 142 -2.25 30.76 -3.51
C GLU A 142 -2.19 29.79 -4.71
N ASN A 143 -1.55 30.21 -5.81
CA ASN A 143 -1.54 29.44 -7.06
C ASN A 143 -0.62 28.21 -6.98
N ILE A 144 0.50 28.36 -6.28
CA ILE A 144 1.42 27.26 -6.02
C ILE A 144 0.74 26.22 -5.15
N THR A 145 0.07 26.66 -4.09
CA THR A 145 -0.67 25.80 -3.17
C THR A 145 -1.77 25.03 -3.89
N TYR A 146 -2.56 25.73 -4.71
CA TYR A 146 -3.57 25.10 -5.55
C TYR A 146 -2.97 24.04 -6.47
N SER A 147 -1.84 24.33 -7.10
CA SER A 147 -1.17 23.39 -8.02
C SER A 147 -0.69 22.12 -7.30
N ILE A 148 -0.12 22.26 -6.10
CA ILE A 148 0.34 21.13 -5.28
C ILE A 148 -0.83 20.27 -4.83
N ILE A 149 -1.87 20.89 -4.26
CA ILE A 149 -3.05 20.20 -3.75
C ILE A 149 -3.79 19.50 -4.89
N SER A 150 -3.95 20.19 -6.03
CA SER A 150 -4.54 19.58 -7.23
C SER A 150 -3.75 18.38 -7.69
N LYS A 151 -2.41 18.46 -7.64
CA LYS A 151 -1.56 17.35 -8.05
C LYS A 151 -1.65 16.15 -7.12
N LEU A 152 -1.68 16.37 -5.81
CA LEU A 152 -1.89 15.30 -4.81
C LEU A 152 -3.25 14.61 -5.02
N TYR A 153 -4.32 15.37 -5.19
CA TYR A 153 -5.64 14.82 -5.48
C TYR A 153 -5.66 14.01 -6.79
N GLU A 154 -5.03 14.53 -7.86
CA GLU A 154 -4.94 13.85 -9.17
C GLU A 154 -4.29 12.46 -9.07
N ILE A 155 -3.24 12.32 -8.25
CA ILE A 155 -2.51 11.06 -8.05
C ILE A 155 -3.13 10.15 -6.97
N GLY A 156 -4.28 10.54 -6.40
CA GLY A 156 -5.02 9.73 -5.41
C GLY A 156 -4.62 9.97 -3.96
N GLU A 157 -3.77 10.96 -3.67
CA GLU A 157 -3.34 11.31 -2.31
C GLU A 157 -4.35 12.26 -1.63
N LEU A 158 -5.59 11.80 -1.48
CA LEU A 158 -6.72 12.61 -0.99
C LEU A 158 -6.50 13.14 0.43
N GLU A 159 -6.02 12.29 1.33
CA GLU A 159 -5.74 12.71 2.71
C GLU A 159 -4.65 13.76 2.79
N LYS A 160 -3.54 13.58 2.06
CA LYS A 160 -2.46 14.57 2.01
C LYS A 160 -2.94 15.88 1.38
N ALA A 161 -3.76 15.81 0.33
CA ALA A 161 -4.39 16.98 -0.27
C ALA A 161 -5.28 17.74 0.73
N TYR A 162 -6.15 17.02 1.45
CA TYR A 162 -7.02 17.56 2.49
C TYR A 162 -6.23 18.19 3.64
N ASN A 163 -5.19 17.51 4.12
CA ASN A 163 -4.35 17.99 5.23
C ASN A 163 -3.63 19.30 4.85
N LEU A 164 -3.20 19.44 3.59
CA LEU A 164 -2.68 20.72 3.11
C LEU A 164 -3.78 21.77 2.98
N THR A 165 -4.97 21.41 2.47
CA THR A 165 -6.12 22.33 2.41
C THR A 165 -6.45 22.91 3.80
N LYS A 166 -6.40 22.09 4.85
CA LYS A 166 -6.68 22.52 6.23
C LYS A 166 -5.64 23.45 6.85
N LYS A 167 -4.42 23.49 6.32
CA LYS A 167 -3.37 24.40 6.78
C LYS A 167 -3.51 25.81 6.20
N ILE A 168 -4.39 26.01 5.22
CA ILE A 168 -4.56 27.29 4.52
C ILE A 168 -5.72 28.07 5.14
N SER A 169 -5.56 29.38 5.25
CA SER A 169 -6.69 30.28 5.51
C SER A 169 -7.58 30.39 4.27
N LEU A 170 -8.65 29.58 4.19
CA LEU A 170 -9.58 29.63 3.04
C LEU A 170 -10.25 31.00 2.86
N GLU A 171 -10.29 31.84 3.90
CA GLU A 171 -10.85 33.20 3.85
C GLU A 171 -9.96 34.18 3.10
N SER A 172 -8.66 33.89 2.93
CA SER A 172 -7.73 34.76 2.19
C SER A 172 -7.64 34.43 0.70
N ILE A 173 -8.29 33.35 0.25
CA ILE A 173 -8.28 32.91 -1.16
C ILE A 173 -9.13 33.85 -1.99
N THR A 174 -8.52 34.46 -3.00
CA THR A 174 -9.17 35.47 -3.85
C THR A 174 -9.87 34.87 -5.07
N ASP A 175 -9.36 33.75 -5.58
CA ASP A 175 -9.92 33.04 -6.72
C ASP A 175 -11.04 32.08 -6.28
N GLN A 176 -12.26 32.36 -6.76
CA GLN A 176 -13.44 31.59 -6.39
C GLN A 176 -13.39 30.14 -6.91
N ASP A 177 -12.77 29.89 -8.08
CA ASP A 177 -12.69 28.54 -8.62
C ASP A 177 -11.74 27.67 -7.79
N LYS A 178 -10.63 28.26 -7.32
CA LYS A 178 -9.70 27.59 -6.39
C LYS A 178 -10.34 27.32 -5.05
N LEU A 179 -11.08 28.29 -4.51
CA LEU A 179 -11.82 28.13 -3.26
C LEU A 179 -12.85 27.00 -3.36
N ASN A 180 -13.64 26.97 -4.45
CA ASN A 180 -14.60 25.90 -4.72
C ASN A 180 -13.90 24.54 -4.82
N TYR A 181 -12.73 24.47 -5.46
CA TYR A 181 -11.94 23.25 -5.56
C TYR A 181 -11.44 22.73 -4.20
N PHE A 182 -11.00 23.62 -3.31
CA PHE A 182 -10.62 23.24 -1.95
C PHE A 182 -11.81 22.67 -1.16
N TYR A 183 -13.00 23.26 -1.30
CA TYR A 183 -14.21 22.69 -0.70
C TYR A 183 -14.62 21.35 -1.32
N PHE A 184 -14.39 21.17 -2.61
CA PHE A 184 -14.58 19.87 -3.28
C PHE A 184 -13.67 18.78 -2.69
N ILE A 185 -12.38 19.08 -2.45
CA ILE A 185 -11.45 18.16 -1.78
C ILE A 185 -11.92 17.85 -0.36
N GLU A 186 -12.32 18.87 0.38
CA GLU A 186 -12.82 18.71 1.75
C GLU A 186 -14.02 17.76 1.81
N LEU A 187 -15.04 17.98 0.96
CA LEU A 187 -16.19 17.08 0.90
C LEU A 187 -15.80 15.65 0.51
N ASN A 188 -14.95 15.47 -0.51
CA ASN A 188 -14.51 14.15 -0.93
C ASN A 188 -13.75 13.39 0.17
N TYR A 189 -12.91 14.09 0.93
CA TYR A 189 -12.24 13.51 2.10
C TYR A 189 -13.27 13.08 3.15
N LEU A 190 -14.22 13.95 3.51
CA LEU A 190 -15.26 13.62 4.49
C LEU A 190 -16.15 12.45 4.03
N TYR A 191 -16.42 12.32 2.74
CA TYR A 191 -17.12 11.18 2.16
C TYR A 191 -16.31 9.90 2.11
N SER A 192 -15.01 9.98 1.83
CA SER A 192 -14.14 8.80 1.84
C SER A 192 -14.05 8.20 3.25
N THR A 193 -14.06 9.08 4.26
CA THR A 193 -14.03 8.72 5.68
C THR A 193 -15.44 8.48 6.23
N ARG A 194 -15.56 8.15 7.54
CA ARG A 194 -16.85 7.94 8.22
C ARG A 194 -17.41 9.25 8.84
N LYS A 195 -17.02 10.40 8.29
CA LYS A 195 -17.29 11.75 8.82
C LYS A 195 -18.48 12.44 8.14
N LEU A 196 -19.54 11.67 7.88
CA LEU A 196 -20.73 12.16 7.17
C LEU A 196 -21.46 13.33 7.88
N PRO A 197 -21.55 13.40 9.22
CA PRO A 197 -22.12 14.57 9.88
C PRO A 197 -21.39 15.87 9.54
N GLU A 198 -20.06 15.84 9.53
CA GLU A 198 -19.22 17.00 9.21
C GLU A 198 -19.41 17.43 7.74
N ALA A 199 -19.64 16.49 6.83
CA ALA A 199 -19.99 16.80 5.44
C ALA A 199 -21.33 17.54 5.33
N CYS A 200 -22.35 17.13 6.09
CA CYS A 200 -23.65 17.79 6.10
C CYS A 200 -23.61 19.20 6.73
N ASP A 201 -22.79 19.39 7.77
CA ASP A 201 -22.54 20.70 8.37
C ASP A 201 -21.85 21.64 7.37
N LEU A 202 -20.78 21.15 6.72
CA LEU A 202 -20.05 21.92 5.70
C LEU A 202 -20.96 22.31 4.54
N LYS A 203 -21.75 21.38 4.01
CA LYS A 203 -22.69 21.65 2.91
C LYS A 203 -23.62 22.83 3.24
N SER A 204 -24.11 22.92 4.48
CA SER A 204 -25.00 24.02 4.89
C SER A 204 -24.30 25.38 4.82
N ILE A 205 -23.01 25.43 5.16
CA ILE A 205 -22.17 26.64 5.03
C ILE A 205 -21.98 27.00 3.55
N LEU A 206 -21.68 26.01 2.70
CA LEU A 206 -21.39 26.22 1.28
C LEU A 206 -22.60 26.71 0.48
N ILE A 207 -23.80 26.18 0.76
CA ILE A 207 -25.03 26.65 0.11
C ILE A 207 -25.29 28.13 0.45
N ASN A 208 -25.10 28.52 1.71
CA ASN A 208 -25.27 29.92 2.13
C ASN A 208 -24.29 30.87 1.44
N LYS A 209 -23.11 30.37 1.06
CA LYS A 209 -22.10 31.11 0.29
C LYS A 209 -22.36 31.11 -1.22
N GLY A 210 -23.30 30.31 -1.72
CA GLY A 210 -23.53 30.15 -3.16
C GLY A 210 -22.38 29.45 -3.90
N THR A 211 -21.67 28.54 -3.21
CA THR A 211 -20.58 27.73 -3.79
C THR A 211 -21.10 26.83 -4.90
N ILE A 212 -20.36 26.71 -6.00
CA ILE A 212 -20.68 25.82 -7.12
C ILE A 212 -19.61 24.75 -7.20
N LEU A 213 -20.01 23.48 -7.16
CA LEU A 213 -19.10 22.34 -7.24
C LEU A 213 -19.34 21.52 -8.52
N PRO A 214 -18.33 20.77 -9.00
CA PRO A 214 -18.47 19.90 -10.17
C PRO A 214 -19.61 18.88 -10.01
N GLU A 215 -20.22 18.49 -11.14
CA GLU A 215 -21.24 17.42 -11.22
C GLU A 215 -22.41 17.55 -10.23
N PHE A 216 -22.75 18.80 -9.87
CA PHE A 216 -23.76 19.13 -8.87
C PHE A 216 -23.52 18.44 -7.52
N LEU A 217 -22.24 18.23 -7.15
CA LEU A 217 -21.86 17.53 -5.93
C LEU A 217 -22.51 18.15 -4.70
N LEU A 218 -22.57 19.48 -4.60
CA LEU A 218 -23.14 20.17 -3.45
C LEU A 218 -24.66 19.98 -3.35
N GLU A 219 -25.37 20.01 -4.47
CA GLU A 219 -26.80 19.79 -4.55
C GLU A 219 -27.15 18.32 -4.25
N LYS A 220 -26.39 17.38 -4.81
CA LYS A 220 -26.50 15.95 -4.51
C LYS A 220 -26.22 15.67 -3.03
N THR A 221 -25.27 16.40 -2.44
CA THR A 221 -25.00 16.38 -0.99
C THR A 221 -26.20 16.87 -0.19
N ASP A 222 -26.82 17.98 -0.59
CA ASP A 222 -28.00 18.53 0.09
C ASP A 222 -29.12 17.50 0.14
N ILE A 223 -29.46 16.93 -1.02
CA ILE A 223 -30.47 15.90 -1.16
C ILE A 223 -30.13 14.70 -0.26
N PHE A 224 -28.88 14.23 -0.27
CA PHE A 224 -28.44 13.12 0.56
C PHE A 224 -28.60 13.43 2.06
N CYS A 225 -28.15 14.59 2.54
CA CYS A 225 -28.30 14.99 3.93
C CYS A 225 -29.78 15.13 4.36
N LEU A 226 -30.65 15.67 3.50
CA LEU A 226 -32.09 15.75 3.78
C LEU A 226 -32.73 14.36 3.94
N ILE A 227 -32.30 13.39 3.13
CA ILE A 227 -32.75 12.00 3.26
C ILE A 227 -32.32 11.42 4.61
N LEU A 228 -31.08 11.65 5.04
CA LEU A 228 -30.58 11.21 6.35
C LEU A 228 -31.36 11.84 7.51
N GLU A 229 -31.82 13.08 7.33
CA GLU A 229 -32.69 13.79 8.28
C GLU A 229 -34.18 13.37 8.19
N ASN A 230 -34.53 12.41 7.32
CA ASN A 230 -35.90 11.98 7.02
C ASN A 230 -36.80 13.06 6.39
N LYS A 231 -36.22 14.10 5.79
CA LYS A 231 -36.91 15.19 5.07
C LYS A 231 -37.13 14.82 3.60
N TYR A 232 -37.86 13.74 3.36
CA TYR A 232 -38.02 13.15 2.02
C TYR A 232 -38.76 14.05 1.02
N SER A 233 -39.69 14.89 1.51
CA SER A 233 -40.47 15.77 0.62
C SER A 233 -39.60 16.89 0.06
N GLU A 234 -38.77 17.49 0.92
CA GLU A 234 -37.77 18.48 0.56
C GLU A 234 -36.72 17.88 -0.36
N ALA A 235 -36.20 16.69 -0.03
CA ALA A 235 -35.25 15.97 -0.88
C ALA A 235 -35.84 15.67 -2.27
N SER A 236 -37.11 15.24 -2.35
CA SER A 236 -37.79 14.97 -3.62
C SER A 236 -38.01 16.23 -4.45
N LEU A 237 -38.30 17.36 -3.80
CA LEU A 237 -38.42 18.65 -4.49
C LEU A 237 -37.06 19.05 -5.09
N LEU A 238 -35.99 19.02 -4.29
CA LEU A 238 -34.64 19.36 -4.76
C LEU A 238 -34.15 18.41 -5.86
N ASN A 239 -34.42 17.10 -5.75
CA ASN A 239 -34.08 16.16 -6.81
C ASN A 239 -34.84 16.43 -8.12
N SER A 240 -36.09 16.90 -8.04
CA SER A 240 -36.85 17.29 -9.23
C SER A 240 -36.22 18.52 -9.92
N LEU A 241 -35.75 19.49 -9.14
CA LEU A 241 -35.03 20.67 -9.65
C LEU A 241 -33.66 20.28 -10.22
N LEU A 242 -32.97 19.32 -9.60
CA LEU A 242 -31.70 18.78 -10.09
C LEU A 242 -31.87 18.15 -11.49
N LEU A 243 -32.89 17.31 -11.67
CA LEU A 243 -33.21 16.67 -12.95
C LEU A 243 -33.53 17.69 -14.07
N GLU A 244 -34.10 18.84 -13.73
CA GLU A 244 -34.33 19.93 -14.69
C GLU A 244 -33.04 20.73 -15.01
N SER A 245 -32.06 20.70 -14.11
CA SER A 245 -30.82 21.48 -14.20
C SER A 245 -29.66 20.71 -14.87
N GLU A 246 -29.63 19.40 -14.69
CA GLU A 246 -28.62 18.51 -15.28
C GLU A 246 -28.78 18.40 -16.80
N LYS A 247 -27.66 18.46 -17.54
CA LYS A 247 -27.66 18.20 -18.99
C LYS A 247 -27.74 16.71 -19.30
N GLU A 248 -27.02 15.92 -18.52
CA GLU A 248 -27.00 14.46 -18.57
C GLU A 248 -27.43 13.96 -17.19
N ILE A 249 -28.47 13.14 -17.15
CA ILE A 249 -29.03 12.64 -15.89
C ILE A 249 -28.05 11.65 -15.30
N ASP A 250 -27.75 11.85 -14.02
CA ASP A 250 -26.92 10.94 -13.27
C ASP A 250 -27.68 9.69 -12.81
N GLU A 251 -27.73 8.68 -13.67
CA GLU A 251 -28.47 7.44 -13.41
C GLU A 251 -28.04 6.74 -12.10
N ASN A 252 -26.77 6.82 -11.72
CA ASN A 252 -26.27 6.20 -10.49
C ASN A 252 -26.78 6.95 -9.25
N PHE A 253 -26.72 8.28 -9.26
CA PHE A 253 -27.32 9.08 -8.19
C PHE A 253 -28.83 8.86 -8.11
N GLN A 254 -29.54 8.83 -9.24
CA GLN A 254 -30.99 8.64 -9.26
C GLN A 254 -31.42 7.26 -8.74
N LYS A 255 -30.65 6.20 -9.04
CA LYS A 255 -30.85 4.85 -8.45
C LYS A 255 -30.74 4.89 -6.93
N LEU A 256 -29.67 5.50 -6.40
CA LEU A 256 -29.44 5.62 -4.96
C LEU A 256 -30.52 6.47 -4.28
N PHE A 257 -30.84 7.63 -4.85
CA PHE A 257 -31.90 8.51 -4.37
C PHE A 257 -33.23 7.77 -4.26
N LYS A 258 -33.63 7.05 -5.32
CA LYS A 258 -34.89 6.29 -5.35
C LYS A 258 -34.91 5.19 -4.30
N PHE A 259 -33.80 4.45 -4.15
CA PHE A 259 -33.68 3.40 -3.14
C PHE A 259 -33.88 3.97 -1.72
N MET A 260 -33.17 5.04 -1.40
CA MET A 260 -33.22 5.65 -0.07
C MET A 260 -34.56 6.36 0.22
N SER A 261 -35.17 6.99 -0.78
CA SER A 261 -36.42 7.75 -0.61
C SER A 261 -37.65 6.86 -0.44
N LEU A 262 -37.63 5.65 -1.03
CA LEU A 262 -38.75 4.71 -0.92
C LEU A 262 -38.79 3.99 0.44
N ASN A 263 -37.81 4.23 1.32
CA ASN A 263 -37.62 3.53 2.60
C ASN A 263 -37.71 1.99 2.41
N ASN A 264 -37.23 1.54 1.24
CA ASN A 264 -37.46 0.19 0.76
C ASN A 264 -36.48 -0.73 1.47
N LYS A 265 -36.96 -1.51 2.44
CA LYS A 265 -36.11 -2.36 3.26
C LYS A 265 -35.59 -3.60 2.52
N ASP A 266 -36.14 -3.91 1.35
CA ASP A 266 -35.69 -5.04 0.54
C ASP A 266 -34.46 -4.66 -0.29
N LYS A 267 -33.28 -4.83 0.35
CA LYS A 267 -31.96 -4.69 -0.29
C LYS A 267 -31.79 -5.56 -1.54
N GLN A 268 -32.55 -6.66 -1.65
CA GLN A 268 -32.53 -7.56 -2.82
C GLN A 268 -33.03 -6.92 -4.12
N LEU A 269 -33.70 -5.76 -4.04
CA LEU A 269 -34.21 -5.03 -5.20
C LEU A 269 -33.24 -3.95 -5.71
N PHE A 270 -32.07 -3.77 -5.07
CA PHE A 270 -31.07 -2.83 -5.54
C PHE A 270 -30.17 -3.47 -6.59
N ASP A 271 -30.29 -3.02 -7.83
CA ASP A 271 -29.33 -3.32 -8.88
C ASP A 271 -28.03 -2.56 -8.62
N SER A 272 -26.88 -3.19 -8.88
CA SER A 272 -25.58 -2.54 -8.71
C SER A 272 -25.50 -1.23 -9.51
N LEU A 273 -24.61 -0.35 -9.07
CA LEU A 273 -24.29 0.82 -9.88
C LEU A 273 -23.69 0.37 -11.21
N SER A 274 -23.87 1.19 -12.23
CA SER A 274 -23.46 0.87 -13.60
C SER A 274 -22.37 1.83 -14.04
N GLU A 275 -21.22 1.29 -14.45
CA GLU A 275 -20.08 2.01 -15.03
C GLU A 275 -19.69 3.25 -14.22
N VAL A 276 -19.38 3.08 -12.93
CA VAL A 276 -18.99 4.21 -12.10
C VAL A 276 -17.57 4.65 -12.51
N LYS A 277 -17.48 5.65 -13.39
CA LYS A 277 -16.20 6.15 -13.94
C LYS A 277 -15.82 7.56 -13.45
N SER A 278 -16.76 8.30 -12.87
CA SER A 278 -16.50 9.66 -12.38
C SER A 278 -15.76 9.62 -11.05
N LYS A 279 -14.59 10.25 -11.00
CA LYS A 279 -13.83 10.48 -9.75
C LYS A 279 -14.49 11.54 -8.87
N GLU A 280 -15.28 12.42 -9.46
CA GLU A 280 -15.90 13.56 -8.78
C GLU A 280 -17.02 13.14 -7.83
N LEU A 281 -17.75 12.07 -8.14
CA LEU A 281 -18.91 11.59 -7.36
C LEU A 281 -18.69 10.24 -6.67
N ILE A 282 -17.59 9.52 -6.98
CA ILE A 282 -17.32 8.18 -6.46
C ILE A 282 -17.37 8.11 -4.92
N PHE A 283 -16.85 9.15 -4.24
CA PHE A 283 -16.84 9.20 -2.78
C PHE A 283 -18.24 9.39 -2.21
N LEU A 284 -19.07 10.24 -2.82
CA LEU A 284 -20.47 10.41 -2.44
C LEU A 284 -21.23 9.08 -2.62
N TYR A 285 -21.05 8.40 -3.76
CA TYR A 285 -21.67 7.09 -3.98
C TYR A 285 -21.23 6.06 -2.97
N SER A 286 -19.94 6.02 -2.65
CA SER A 286 -19.41 5.15 -1.62
C SER A 286 -20.07 5.44 -0.26
N ALA A 287 -20.20 6.71 0.13
CA ALA A 287 -20.89 7.10 1.35
C ALA A 287 -22.38 6.69 1.36
N MET A 288 -23.09 6.92 0.26
CA MET A 288 -24.50 6.54 0.10
C MET A 288 -24.71 5.02 0.13
N LEU A 289 -23.83 4.23 -0.48
CA LEU A 289 -23.90 2.77 -0.42
C LEU A 289 -23.60 2.25 0.99
N ARG A 290 -22.53 2.75 1.63
CA ARG A 290 -22.10 2.32 2.97
C ARG A 290 -23.19 2.57 4.03
N ILE A 291 -23.81 3.75 4.03
CA ILE A 291 -24.84 4.08 5.04
C ILE A 291 -26.10 3.20 4.89
N ASN A 292 -26.35 2.67 3.69
CA ASN A 292 -27.46 1.77 3.40
C ASN A 292 -27.05 0.28 3.46
N GLU A 293 -25.79 -0.02 3.81
CA GLU A 293 -25.23 -1.37 3.80
C GLU A 293 -25.48 -2.08 2.45
N LEU A 294 -25.25 -1.36 1.35
CA LEU A 294 -25.32 -1.86 -0.03
C LEU A 294 -23.92 -2.22 -0.53
N PRO A 295 -23.78 -3.18 -1.46
CA PRO A 295 -22.47 -3.62 -1.94
C PRO A 295 -21.75 -2.52 -2.72
N LEU A 296 -20.47 -2.34 -2.41
CA LEU A 296 -19.48 -1.64 -3.24
C LEU A 296 -18.88 -2.66 -4.21
N ASP A 297 -18.98 -2.42 -5.51
CA ASP A 297 -18.46 -3.31 -6.55
C ASP A 297 -16.98 -3.02 -6.88
N THR A 298 -16.46 -3.68 -7.92
CA THR A 298 -15.07 -3.54 -8.36
C THR A 298 -14.74 -2.17 -8.92
N ASP A 299 -15.73 -1.42 -9.44
CA ASP A 299 -15.50 -0.10 -10.06
C ASP A 299 -14.90 0.86 -9.03
N PHE A 300 -15.31 0.78 -7.76
CA PHE A 300 -14.79 1.62 -6.67
C PHE A 300 -13.28 1.42 -6.45
N ILE A 301 -12.80 0.18 -6.55
CA ILE A 301 -11.38 -0.14 -6.40
C ILE A 301 -10.60 0.31 -7.65
N GLU A 302 -11.22 0.24 -8.83
CA GLU A 302 -10.57 0.57 -10.11
C GLU A 302 -10.45 2.08 -10.34
N VAL A 303 -11.44 2.86 -9.88
CA VAL A 303 -11.44 4.33 -9.99
C VAL A 303 -10.45 4.98 -9.04
N ASP A 304 -10.44 4.55 -7.77
CA ASP A 304 -9.54 5.05 -6.75
C ASP A 304 -9.13 3.96 -5.74
N PRO A 305 -8.11 3.15 -6.06
CA PRO A 305 -7.68 2.06 -5.20
C PRO A 305 -7.11 2.53 -3.86
N LEU A 306 -6.55 3.74 -3.79
CA LEU A 306 -5.94 4.26 -2.55
C LEU A 306 -7.02 4.62 -1.54
N ASN A 307 -8.07 5.31 -1.97
CA ASN A 307 -9.04 5.86 -1.03
C ASN A 307 -10.27 4.96 -0.81
N LEU A 308 -10.54 4.02 -1.72
CA LEU A 308 -11.77 3.20 -1.66
C LEU A 308 -11.54 1.74 -1.30
N SER A 309 -10.30 1.23 -1.30
CA SER A 309 -10.04 -0.16 -0.90
C SER A 309 -10.50 -0.46 0.52
N ILE A 310 -10.14 0.37 1.51
CA ILE A 310 -10.57 0.18 2.91
C ILE A 310 -12.11 0.25 3.05
N PRO A 311 -12.81 1.26 2.48
CA PRO A 311 -14.27 1.25 2.39
C PRO A 311 -14.88 -0.05 1.83
N VAL A 312 -14.30 -0.63 0.77
CA VAL A 312 -14.77 -1.89 0.19
C VAL A 312 -14.49 -3.07 1.13
N VAL A 313 -13.31 -3.15 1.75
CA VAL A 313 -12.95 -4.22 2.72
C VAL A 313 -13.94 -4.27 3.89
N LEU A 314 -14.32 -3.11 4.42
CA LEU A 314 -15.23 -2.95 5.57
C LEU A 314 -16.72 -3.14 5.21
N SER A 315 -17.04 -3.31 3.93
CA SER A 315 -18.43 -3.45 3.48
C SER A 315 -18.90 -4.89 3.59
N GLY A 316 -19.61 -5.22 4.68
CA GLY A 316 -20.16 -6.57 4.90
C GLY A 316 -21.19 -7.02 3.85
N SER A 317 -21.79 -6.09 3.11
CA SER A 317 -22.70 -6.37 1.99
C SER A 317 -21.97 -6.70 0.68
N THR A 318 -20.69 -6.34 0.56
CA THR A 318 -19.87 -6.61 -0.63
C THR A 318 -19.47 -8.10 -0.67
N PRO A 319 -19.55 -8.76 -1.85
CA PRO A 319 -19.05 -10.12 -2.01
C PRO A 319 -17.61 -10.32 -1.53
N MET A 320 -17.36 -11.45 -0.86
CA MET A 320 -16.08 -11.73 -0.19
C MET A 320 -14.87 -11.66 -1.14
N ASN A 321 -15.00 -12.16 -2.37
CA ASN A 321 -13.93 -12.11 -3.36
C ASN A 321 -13.53 -10.66 -3.73
N ILE A 322 -14.51 -9.74 -3.84
CA ILE A 322 -14.27 -8.31 -4.06
C ILE A 322 -13.61 -7.67 -2.83
N ARG A 323 -14.05 -8.04 -1.62
CA ARG A 323 -13.41 -7.57 -0.36
C ARG A 323 -11.95 -8.00 -0.28
N ILE A 324 -11.65 -9.25 -0.65
CA ILE A 324 -10.27 -9.76 -0.70
C ILE A 324 -9.45 -9.04 -1.78
N LYS A 325 -10.02 -8.80 -2.97
CA LYS A 325 -9.36 -8.01 -4.02
C LYS A 325 -8.96 -6.62 -3.50
N ALA A 326 -9.89 -5.96 -2.82
CA ALA A 326 -9.64 -4.66 -2.18
C ALA A 326 -8.57 -4.76 -1.09
N ALA A 327 -8.59 -5.80 -0.25
CA ALA A 327 -7.62 -5.99 0.82
C ALA A 327 -6.21 -6.23 0.29
N ASN A 328 -6.06 -7.04 -0.77
CA ASN A 328 -4.78 -7.24 -1.44
C ASN A 328 -4.23 -5.91 -2.00
N ASN A 329 -5.08 -5.11 -2.65
CA ASN A 329 -4.69 -3.79 -3.14
C ASN A 329 -4.30 -2.84 -1.99
N ALA A 330 -5.08 -2.82 -0.90
CA ALA A 330 -4.77 -2.01 0.27
C ALA A 330 -3.41 -2.41 0.87
N TYR A 331 -3.11 -3.70 0.98
CA TYR A 331 -1.82 -4.20 1.45
C TYR A 331 -0.65 -3.70 0.59
N PHE A 332 -0.71 -3.84 -0.74
CA PHE A 332 0.35 -3.35 -1.63
C PHE A 332 0.55 -1.82 -1.58
N ASN A 333 -0.50 -1.09 -1.19
CA ASN A 333 -0.43 0.36 -0.99
C ASN A 333 -0.08 0.75 0.46
N ASN A 334 0.29 -0.21 1.31
CA ASN A 334 0.59 -0.02 2.74
C ASN A 334 -0.57 0.55 3.57
N LEU A 335 -1.82 0.36 3.13
CA LEU A 335 -3.03 0.83 3.82
C LEU A 335 -3.63 -0.24 4.75
N LEU A 336 -3.16 -1.47 4.66
CA LEU A 336 -3.67 -2.62 5.41
C LEU A 336 -2.51 -3.48 5.89
N SER A 337 -2.50 -3.86 7.17
CA SER A 337 -1.47 -4.77 7.68
C SER A 337 -1.68 -6.20 7.18
N ILE A 338 -0.62 -7.01 7.27
CA ILE A 338 -0.71 -8.44 6.97
C ILE A 338 -1.63 -9.17 7.95
N ASP A 339 -1.72 -8.72 9.21
CA ASP A 339 -2.56 -9.35 10.23
C ASP A 339 -4.04 -9.13 9.90
N SER A 340 -4.45 -7.91 9.49
CA SER A 340 -5.80 -7.64 8.98
C SER A 340 -6.14 -8.47 7.74
N LEU A 341 -5.21 -8.55 6.78
CA LEU A 341 -5.40 -9.35 5.58
C LEU A 341 -5.60 -10.83 5.92
N SER A 342 -4.80 -11.34 6.86
CA SER A 342 -4.90 -12.73 7.34
C SER A 342 -6.24 -13.03 8.01
N ALA A 343 -6.76 -12.09 8.81
CA ALA A 343 -8.06 -12.20 9.44
C ALA A 343 -9.19 -12.25 8.41
N LEU A 344 -9.11 -11.43 7.35
CA LEU A 344 -10.07 -11.48 6.25
C LEU A 344 -10.00 -12.82 5.51
N TYR A 345 -8.81 -13.34 5.22
CA TYR A 345 -8.66 -14.65 4.57
C TYR A 345 -9.24 -15.78 5.44
N GLN A 346 -9.10 -15.71 6.77
CA GLN A 346 -9.71 -16.67 7.70
C GLN A 346 -11.24 -16.55 7.80
N SER A 347 -11.80 -15.38 7.48
CA SER A 347 -13.25 -15.14 7.57
C SER A 347 -14.06 -15.78 6.43
N VAL A 348 -13.41 -16.29 5.39
CA VAL A 348 -14.09 -16.94 4.26
C VAL A 348 -14.73 -18.26 4.70
N ASP A 349 -16.00 -18.45 4.37
CA ASP A 349 -16.80 -19.60 4.80
C ASP A 349 -16.54 -20.86 3.94
N PHE A 350 -15.41 -21.53 4.22
CA PHE A 350 -15.11 -22.86 3.69
C PHE A 350 -15.49 -23.95 4.70
N ASN A 351 -16.19 -24.98 4.24
CA ASN A 351 -16.61 -26.09 5.09
C ASN A 351 -15.65 -27.29 5.03
N SER A 352 -15.78 -28.22 5.98
CA SER A 352 -14.91 -29.40 6.07
C SER A 352 -14.93 -30.30 4.83
N LYS A 353 -16.01 -30.32 4.04
CA LYS A 353 -16.05 -31.11 2.79
C LYS A 353 -15.15 -30.48 1.73
N GLN A 354 -15.12 -29.15 1.66
CA GLN A 354 -14.24 -28.42 0.75
C GLN A 354 -12.77 -28.68 1.08
N PHE A 355 -12.41 -28.65 2.36
CA PHE A 355 -11.04 -28.98 2.79
C PHE A 355 -10.63 -30.43 2.52
N ASN A 356 -11.54 -31.38 2.73
CA ASN A 356 -11.27 -32.79 2.45
C ASN A 356 -11.12 -33.09 0.94
N ASN A 357 -11.70 -32.26 0.07
CA ASN A 357 -11.61 -32.36 -1.39
C ASN A 357 -10.96 -31.09 -1.96
N SER A 358 -9.73 -30.80 -1.52
CA SER A 358 -9.05 -29.54 -1.83
C SER A 358 -8.86 -29.28 -3.32
N GLU A 359 -8.43 -30.30 -4.08
CA GLU A 359 -8.22 -30.18 -5.54
C GLU A 359 -9.53 -29.89 -6.29
N GLU A 360 -10.63 -30.59 -5.96
CA GLU A 360 -11.95 -30.32 -6.53
C GLU A 360 -12.46 -28.92 -6.17
N THR A 361 -12.20 -28.49 -4.93
CA THR A 361 -12.59 -27.15 -4.46
C THR A 361 -11.86 -26.06 -5.22
N ILE A 362 -10.53 -26.17 -5.36
CA ILE A 362 -9.72 -25.21 -6.13
C ILE A 362 -10.23 -25.11 -7.58
N ASN A 363 -10.51 -26.25 -8.21
CA ASN A 363 -11.07 -26.27 -9.57
C ASN A 363 -12.46 -25.62 -9.64
N SER A 364 -13.29 -25.77 -8.60
CA SER A 364 -14.63 -25.18 -8.55
C SER A 364 -14.64 -23.65 -8.36
N LEU A 365 -13.55 -23.07 -7.86
CA LEU A 365 -13.40 -21.62 -7.70
C LEU A 365 -13.13 -20.89 -9.02
N ASN A 366 -13.04 -21.60 -10.16
CA ASN A 366 -13.00 -21.02 -11.51
C ASN A 366 -11.93 -19.93 -11.70
N ASN A 367 -10.73 -20.12 -11.17
CA ASN A 367 -9.63 -19.14 -11.21
C ASN A 367 -9.92 -17.80 -10.49
N ASP A 368 -10.86 -17.77 -9.55
CA ASP A 368 -10.98 -16.64 -8.61
C ASP A 368 -9.75 -16.67 -7.68
N LYS A 369 -8.71 -15.92 -8.08
CA LYS A 369 -7.42 -15.92 -7.40
C LYS A 369 -7.55 -15.46 -5.96
N GLU A 370 -8.43 -14.50 -5.69
CA GLU A 370 -8.72 -13.98 -4.37
C GLU A 370 -9.25 -15.08 -3.43
N MET A 371 -10.23 -15.84 -3.88
CA MET A 371 -10.80 -16.95 -3.10
C MET A 371 -9.83 -18.11 -2.95
N ILE A 372 -9.02 -18.41 -3.97
CA ILE A 372 -8.02 -19.48 -3.91
C ILE A 372 -6.90 -19.14 -2.91
N MET A 373 -6.46 -17.88 -2.85
CA MET A 373 -5.48 -17.43 -1.86
C MET A 373 -5.98 -17.65 -0.43
N ALA A 374 -7.22 -17.23 -0.15
CA ALA A 374 -7.84 -17.44 1.16
C ALA A 374 -8.03 -18.94 1.48
N PHE A 375 -8.43 -19.74 0.48
CA PHE A 375 -8.60 -21.18 0.65
C PHE A 375 -7.29 -21.86 1.05
N TYR A 376 -6.19 -21.58 0.33
CA TYR A 376 -4.88 -22.13 0.67
C TYR A 376 -4.43 -21.71 2.07
N TYR A 377 -4.60 -20.43 2.43
CA TYR A 377 -4.23 -19.96 3.76
C TYR A 377 -4.99 -20.69 4.89
N GLN A 378 -6.31 -20.89 4.73
CA GLN A 378 -7.07 -21.69 5.68
C GLN A 378 -6.64 -23.16 5.66
N LEU A 379 -6.38 -23.72 4.47
CA LEU A 379 -5.93 -25.11 4.31
C LEU A 379 -4.61 -25.37 5.03
N ILE A 380 -3.66 -24.42 5.01
CA ILE A 380 -2.39 -24.48 5.76
C ILE A 380 -2.68 -24.56 7.27
N ASN A 381 -3.55 -23.69 7.76
CA ASN A 381 -3.83 -23.57 9.20
C ASN A 381 -4.54 -24.79 9.79
N ILE A 382 -5.29 -25.55 8.98
CA ILE A 382 -5.92 -26.79 9.45
C ILE A 382 -5.00 -28.02 9.41
N GLN A 383 -3.90 -27.99 8.64
CA GLN A 383 -2.98 -29.13 8.60
C GLN A 383 -2.30 -29.30 9.95
N ILE A 384 -2.44 -30.49 10.55
CA ILE A 384 -1.86 -30.78 11.87
C ILE A 384 -0.42 -31.29 11.74
N PHE A 385 -0.14 -32.06 10.68
CA PHE A 385 1.18 -32.66 10.46
C PHE A 385 2.13 -31.66 9.78
N PRO A 386 3.36 -31.46 10.30
CA PRO A 386 4.31 -30.50 9.75
C PRO A 386 4.63 -30.71 8.26
N ASP A 387 4.80 -31.96 7.82
CA ASP A 387 5.17 -32.25 6.43
C ASP A 387 4.03 -31.97 5.44
N GLU A 388 2.80 -32.31 5.83
CA GLU A 388 1.60 -31.99 5.04
C GLU A 388 1.39 -30.48 5.00
N ARG A 389 1.57 -29.80 6.14
CA ARG A 389 1.49 -28.33 6.22
C ARG A 389 2.52 -27.67 5.29
N LEU A 390 3.77 -28.12 5.33
CA LEU A 390 4.83 -27.58 4.47
C LEU A 390 4.51 -27.81 2.99
N LYS A 391 3.99 -28.97 2.62
CA LYS A 391 3.56 -29.23 1.23
C LYS A 391 2.50 -28.22 0.77
N VAL A 392 1.48 -27.97 1.58
CA VAL A 392 0.43 -26.99 1.25
C VAL A 392 1.01 -25.57 1.16
N ILE A 393 1.96 -25.21 2.03
CA ILE A 393 2.67 -23.92 1.95
C ILE A 393 3.39 -23.77 0.60
N LEU A 394 4.09 -24.81 0.14
CA LEU A 394 4.79 -24.78 -1.15
C LEU A 394 3.81 -24.67 -2.32
N ASP A 395 2.70 -25.42 -2.29
CA ASP A 395 1.64 -25.33 -3.30
C ASP A 395 1.00 -23.93 -3.33
N TYR A 396 0.78 -23.33 -2.15
CA TYR A 396 0.29 -21.97 -2.01
C TYR A 396 1.25 -20.93 -2.59
N TRP A 397 2.55 -21.03 -2.28
CA TRP A 397 3.56 -20.12 -2.84
C TRP A 397 3.67 -20.23 -4.36
N ASN A 398 3.59 -21.44 -4.92
CA ASN A 398 3.60 -21.63 -6.37
C ASN A 398 2.37 -20.96 -7.03
N PHE A 399 1.17 -21.18 -6.47
CA PHE A 399 -0.04 -20.53 -6.96
C PHE A 399 0.05 -18.99 -6.86
N ALA A 400 0.56 -18.49 -5.73
CA ALA A 400 0.70 -17.05 -5.49
C ALA A 400 1.67 -16.39 -6.48
N LYS A 401 2.79 -17.06 -6.81
CA LYS A 401 3.72 -16.62 -7.85
C LYS A 401 3.05 -16.49 -9.21
N ASP A 402 2.36 -17.53 -9.64
CA ASP A 402 1.63 -17.54 -10.92
C ASP A 402 0.53 -16.46 -10.98
N SER A 403 0.05 -16.03 -9.81
CA SER A 403 -1.01 -15.01 -9.65
C SER A 403 -0.51 -13.60 -9.39
N GLY A 404 0.81 -13.39 -9.22
CA GLY A 404 1.41 -12.10 -8.85
C GLY A 404 1.11 -11.64 -7.41
N LEU A 405 0.93 -12.58 -6.48
CA LEU A 405 0.60 -12.34 -5.06
C LEU A 405 1.62 -13.00 -4.11
N GLU A 406 2.83 -13.25 -4.57
CA GLU A 406 3.86 -13.96 -3.80
C GLU A 406 4.28 -13.24 -2.51
N GLU A 407 4.38 -11.90 -2.54
CA GLU A 407 4.74 -11.10 -1.37
C GLU A 407 3.73 -11.30 -0.24
N ILE A 408 2.43 -11.26 -0.58
CA ILE A 408 1.35 -11.56 0.36
C ILE A 408 1.50 -12.98 0.90
N ALA A 409 1.72 -13.96 0.03
CA ALA A 409 1.80 -15.36 0.44
C ALA A 409 2.98 -15.62 1.40
N TYR A 410 4.14 -15.05 1.12
CA TYR A 410 5.31 -15.13 2.00
C TYR A 410 5.07 -14.44 3.33
N ASN A 411 4.47 -13.23 3.33
CA ASN A 411 4.27 -12.47 4.56
C ASN A 411 3.21 -13.11 5.47
N ILE A 412 2.08 -13.53 4.91
CA ILE A 412 0.98 -14.15 5.67
C ILE A 412 1.39 -15.50 6.28
N THR A 413 2.36 -16.20 5.65
CA THR A 413 2.89 -17.48 6.14
C THR A 413 4.12 -17.32 7.03
N ASN A 414 4.63 -16.11 7.27
CA ASN A 414 5.87 -15.87 8.02
C ASN A 414 5.86 -16.51 9.42
N LYS A 415 4.80 -16.22 10.21
CA LYS A 415 4.61 -16.79 11.56
C LYS A 415 4.46 -18.32 11.53
N ILE A 416 4.01 -18.89 10.40
CA ILE A 416 3.83 -20.35 10.24
C ILE A 416 5.18 -21.01 9.97
N ILE A 417 5.99 -20.46 9.05
CA ILE A 417 7.30 -21.03 8.72
C ILE A 417 8.30 -20.92 9.87
N GLU A 418 8.17 -19.93 10.77
CA GLU A 418 8.94 -19.86 12.03
C GLU A 418 8.78 -21.10 12.93
N THR A 419 7.67 -21.83 12.80
CA THR A 419 7.44 -23.07 13.55
C THR A 419 8.09 -24.30 12.91
N ILE A 420 8.60 -24.16 11.68
CA ILE A 420 9.20 -25.25 10.91
C ILE A 420 10.70 -25.27 11.21
N ASN A 421 11.14 -26.30 11.93
CA ASN A 421 12.56 -26.51 12.16
C ASN A 421 13.19 -27.25 10.98
N PRO A 422 14.45 -26.95 10.62
CA PRO A 422 15.17 -27.71 9.62
C PRO A 422 15.39 -29.17 10.05
N THR A 423 15.06 -30.11 9.18
CA THR A 423 15.26 -31.55 9.32
C THR A 423 15.90 -32.11 8.05
N SER A 424 16.40 -33.34 8.08
CA SER A 424 16.94 -33.99 6.88
C SER A 424 15.91 -34.16 5.76
N GLU A 425 14.60 -34.17 6.08
CA GLU A 425 13.51 -34.41 5.12
C GLU A 425 13.00 -33.12 4.47
N ASN A 426 12.96 -32.02 5.23
CA ASN A 426 12.54 -30.71 4.70
C ASN A 426 13.70 -29.85 4.18
N ASN A 427 14.96 -30.25 4.41
CA ASN A 427 16.13 -29.52 3.91
C ASN A 427 16.12 -29.36 2.38
N GLN A 428 15.48 -30.27 1.64
CA GLN A 428 15.34 -30.15 0.18
C GLN A 428 14.53 -28.92 -0.26
N PHE A 429 13.71 -28.35 0.63
CA PHE A 429 12.90 -27.14 0.41
C PHE A 429 13.50 -25.90 1.10
N GLY A 430 14.72 -26.03 1.62
CA GLY A 430 15.33 -24.97 2.42
C GLY A 430 15.55 -23.66 1.65
N LEU A 431 15.74 -23.71 0.33
CA LEU A 431 15.88 -22.51 -0.48
C LEU A 431 14.54 -21.79 -0.67
N GLU A 432 13.45 -22.52 -0.90
CA GLU A 432 12.11 -21.95 -1.00
C GLU A 432 11.72 -21.24 0.30
N ILE A 433 12.04 -21.85 1.45
CA ILE A 433 11.84 -21.24 2.77
C ILE A 433 12.75 -20.02 2.96
N ALA A 434 14.01 -20.08 2.52
CA ALA A 434 14.91 -18.95 2.58
C ALA A 434 14.39 -17.75 1.75
N PHE A 435 13.85 -17.97 0.56
CA PHE A 435 13.25 -16.89 -0.24
C PHE A 435 12.06 -16.23 0.46
N ALA A 436 11.21 -17.00 1.12
CA ALA A 436 10.13 -16.44 1.93
C ALA A 436 10.68 -15.54 3.06
N TYR A 437 11.72 -15.99 3.78
CA TYR A 437 12.37 -15.17 4.80
C TYR A 437 13.06 -13.92 4.24
N ILE A 438 13.69 -14.00 3.07
CA ILE A 438 14.29 -12.85 2.38
C ILE A 438 13.19 -11.83 2.04
N SER A 439 12.07 -12.28 1.47
CA SER A 439 10.91 -11.42 1.17
C SER A 439 10.38 -10.72 2.43
N ASN A 440 10.38 -11.42 3.56
CA ASN A 440 9.95 -10.89 4.86
C ASN A 440 11.05 -10.13 5.61
N LYS A 441 12.20 -9.86 4.96
CA LYS A 441 13.37 -9.17 5.53
C LYS A 441 13.97 -9.84 6.77
N ASN A 442 13.73 -11.14 6.97
CA ASN A 442 14.32 -11.93 8.06
C ASN A 442 15.56 -12.68 7.57
N TYR A 443 16.66 -11.94 7.37
CA TYR A 443 17.88 -12.49 6.78
C TYR A 443 18.59 -13.51 7.68
N ILE A 444 18.44 -13.40 9.00
CA ILE A 444 19.05 -14.33 9.96
C ILE A 444 18.51 -15.74 9.74
N GLU A 445 17.19 -15.91 9.66
CA GLU A 445 16.59 -17.21 9.39
C GLU A 445 16.84 -17.67 7.95
N ALA A 446 16.84 -16.76 6.97
CA ALA A 446 17.21 -17.11 5.59
C ALA A 446 18.61 -17.72 5.51
N ILE A 447 19.62 -17.10 6.15
CA ILE A 447 21.00 -17.60 6.18
C ILE A 447 21.07 -19.00 6.83
N LYS A 448 20.32 -19.25 7.91
CA LYS A 448 20.29 -20.57 8.55
C LYS A 448 19.81 -21.65 7.57
N TRP A 449 18.71 -21.40 6.86
CA TRP A 449 18.17 -22.32 5.87
C TRP A 449 19.10 -22.51 4.67
N ILE A 450 19.72 -21.43 4.18
CA ILE A 450 20.71 -21.49 3.09
C ILE A 450 21.91 -22.37 3.47
N ASN A 451 22.49 -22.16 4.66
CA ASN A 451 23.66 -22.90 5.12
C ASN A 451 23.38 -24.40 5.28
N LEU A 452 22.18 -24.75 5.76
CA LEU A 452 21.76 -26.14 5.90
C LEU A 452 21.53 -26.81 4.54
N PHE A 453 20.93 -26.08 3.60
CA PHE A 453 20.76 -26.55 2.23
C PHE A 453 22.13 -26.77 1.55
N GLU A 454 23.05 -25.81 1.68
CA GLU A 454 24.39 -25.84 1.08
C GLU A 454 25.23 -27.03 1.57
N ASN A 455 25.14 -27.36 2.87
CA ASN A 455 25.80 -28.54 3.44
C ASN A 455 25.35 -29.87 2.82
N SER A 456 24.14 -29.91 2.24
CA SER A 456 23.61 -31.08 1.55
C SER A 456 23.82 -31.06 0.03
N ASN A 457 24.02 -29.88 -0.56
CA ASN A 457 24.14 -29.66 -2.01
C ASN A 457 25.18 -28.57 -2.33
N VAL A 458 26.43 -28.98 -2.59
CA VAL A 458 27.63 -28.11 -2.54
C VAL A 458 27.74 -27.10 -3.70
N LYS A 459 26.91 -27.17 -4.75
CA LYS A 459 26.87 -26.18 -5.84
C LYS A 459 25.47 -26.05 -6.42
N ASN A 460 24.76 -24.99 -6.03
CA ASN A 460 23.46 -24.63 -6.60
C ASN A 460 23.42 -23.12 -6.85
N GLU A 461 23.18 -22.70 -8.09
CA GLU A 461 23.10 -21.28 -8.49
C GLU A 461 22.04 -20.52 -7.67
N LYS A 462 20.97 -21.19 -7.23
CA LYS A 462 19.96 -20.62 -6.34
C LYS A 462 20.51 -20.21 -4.97
N ILE A 463 21.54 -20.88 -4.45
CA ILE A 463 22.21 -20.50 -3.19
C ILE A 463 22.94 -19.17 -3.37
N GLU A 464 23.68 -19.03 -4.48
CA GLU A 464 24.40 -17.79 -4.78
C GLU A 464 23.43 -16.64 -4.96
N TYR A 465 22.31 -16.87 -5.64
CA TYR A 465 21.24 -15.88 -5.80
C TYR A 465 20.60 -15.49 -4.46
N ALA A 466 20.25 -16.45 -3.60
CA ALA A 466 19.69 -16.15 -2.28
C ALA A 466 20.65 -15.34 -1.38
N LYS A 467 21.96 -15.70 -1.36
CA LYS A 467 22.98 -14.93 -0.64
C LYS A 467 23.13 -13.52 -1.20
N PHE A 468 23.11 -13.39 -2.52
CA PHE A 468 23.13 -12.09 -3.19
C PHE A 468 21.93 -11.21 -2.80
N LEU A 469 20.69 -11.74 -2.79
CA LEU A 469 19.50 -10.99 -2.37
C LEU A 469 19.60 -10.49 -0.94
N ILE A 470 20.24 -11.24 -0.04
CA ILE A 470 20.50 -10.82 1.34
C ILE A 470 21.48 -9.64 1.36
N ASP A 471 22.65 -9.81 0.74
CA ASP A 471 23.68 -8.76 0.67
C ASP A 471 23.16 -7.47 0.02
N LEU A 472 22.24 -7.63 -0.94
CA LEU A 472 21.57 -6.54 -1.66
C LEU A 472 20.68 -5.71 -0.75
N ASN A 473 20.01 -6.35 0.20
CA ASN A 473 19.04 -5.70 1.08
C ASN A 473 19.64 -5.24 2.41
N GLU A 474 20.72 -5.86 2.90
CA GLU A 474 21.36 -5.50 4.18
C GLU A 474 22.25 -4.23 4.10
N THR A 475 22.78 -3.89 2.92
CA THR A 475 23.74 -2.78 2.78
C THR A 475 23.22 -1.69 1.87
N ASN A 476 23.32 -0.41 2.26
CA ASN A 476 22.97 0.72 1.38
C ASN A 476 24.06 1.03 0.32
N GLN A 477 25.11 0.23 0.25
CA GLN A 477 26.23 0.44 -0.64
C GLN A 477 25.98 -0.20 -2.01
N LEU A 478 26.48 0.44 -3.08
CA LEU A 478 26.41 -0.10 -4.45
C LEU A 478 27.39 -1.27 -4.67
N ASP A 479 28.31 -1.52 -3.74
CA ASP A 479 29.36 -2.53 -3.85
C ASP A 479 28.82 -3.93 -4.16
N THR A 480 27.68 -4.31 -3.57
CA THR A 480 27.04 -5.61 -3.83
C THR A 480 26.53 -5.71 -5.27
N ILE A 481 25.88 -4.65 -5.76
CA ILE A 481 25.39 -4.56 -7.15
C ILE A 481 26.58 -4.60 -8.12
N ILE A 482 27.62 -3.81 -7.86
CA ILE A 482 28.85 -3.75 -8.65
C ILE A 482 29.48 -5.14 -8.77
N LYS A 483 29.65 -5.85 -7.65
CA LYS A 483 30.22 -7.21 -7.62
C LYS A 483 29.36 -8.20 -8.40
N TYR A 484 28.04 -8.14 -8.26
CA TYR A 484 27.12 -9.04 -8.97
C TYR A 484 27.16 -8.83 -10.48
N ILE A 485 27.03 -7.58 -10.94
CA ILE A 485 27.11 -7.26 -12.37
C ILE A 485 28.48 -7.69 -12.91
N SER A 486 29.57 -7.36 -12.21
CA SER A 486 30.92 -7.75 -12.63
C SER A 486 31.09 -9.26 -12.79
N LYS A 487 30.54 -10.06 -11.87
CA LYS A 487 30.63 -11.53 -11.89
C LYS A 487 29.80 -12.14 -13.02
N ASN A 488 28.62 -11.58 -13.30
CA ASN A 488 27.64 -12.17 -14.22
C ASN A 488 27.60 -11.50 -15.60
N TYR A 489 28.42 -10.48 -15.84
CA TYR A 489 28.35 -9.67 -17.05
C TYR A 489 28.39 -10.49 -18.35
N GLU A 490 29.27 -11.48 -18.46
CA GLU A 490 29.34 -12.35 -19.65
C GLU A 490 28.01 -13.05 -19.96
N ASN A 491 27.29 -13.51 -18.92
CA ASN A 491 25.97 -14.12 -19.08
C ASN A 491 24.92 -13.07 -19.44
N LEU A 492 24.96 -11.90 -18.81
CA LEU A 492 24.04 -10.78 -19.09
C LEU A 492 24.24 -10.24 -20.52
N ASN A 493 25.46 -10.29 -21.05
CA ASN A 493 25.79 -9.88 -22.42
C ASN A 493 25.27 -10.86 -23.49
N THR A 494 24.73 -12.02 -23.10
CA THR A 494 24.07 -12.95 -24.03
C THR A 494 22.60 -12.61 -24.30
N ILE A 495 22.06 -11.55 -23.66
CA ILE A 495 20.71 -11.06 -23.89
C ILE A 495 20.58 -10.61 -25.35
N ASN A 496 19.71 -11.28 -26.12
CA ASN A 496 19.50 -11.02 -27.56
C ASN A 496 18.71 -9.72 -27.86
N ASP A 497 18.59 -8.81 -26.89
CA ASP A 497 17.95 -7.51 -27.07
C ASP A 497 18.98 -6.38 -26.98
N GLN A 498 19.21 -5.69 -28.10
CA GLN A 498 20.15 -4.57 -28.18
C GLN A 498 19.78 -3.45 -27.20
N LYS A 499 18.49 -3.20 -26.96
CA LYS A 499 18.07 -2.09 -26.08
C LYS A 499 18.45 -2.36 -24.62
N THR A 500 18.21 -3.56 -24.12
CA THR A 500 18.64 -3.99 -22.79
C THR A 500 20.16 -3.97 -22.66
N LEU A 501 20.90 -4.44 -23.67
CA LEU A 501 22.37 -4.39 -23.66
C LEU A 501 22.91 -2.96 -23.58
N GLU A 502 22.38 -2.03 -24.38
CA GLU A 502 22.82 -0.62 -24.35
C GLU A 502 22.52 0.05 -23.01
N SER A 503 21.38 -0.26 -22.39
CA SER A 503 21.06 0.25 -21.05
C SER A 503 21.94 -0.37 -19.96
N LEU A 504 22.27 -1.67 -20.07
CA LEU A 504 23.21 -2.35 -19.18
C LEU A 504 24.62 -1.74 -19.30
N GLU A 505 25.07 -1.41 -20.51
CA GLU A 505 26.33 -0.70 -20.75
C GLU A 505 26.35 0.68 -20.06
N VAL A 506 25.23 1.42 -20.10
CA VAL A 506 25.12 2.69 -19.37
C VAL A 506 25.29 2.47 -17.87
N LEU A 507 24.66 1.45 -17.29
CA LEU A 507 24.80 1.11 -15.86
C LEU A 507 26.24 0.72 -15.51
N VAL A 508 26.86 -0.16 -16.31
CA VAL A 508 28.24 -0.61 -16.13
C VAL A 508 29.20 0.57 -16.11
N ASN A 509 29.04 1.50 -17.05
CA ASN A 509 29.86 2.71 -17.13
C ASN A 509 29.59 3.67 -15.97
N PHE A 510 28.32 3.85 -15.59
CA PHE A 510 27.94 4.70 -14.45
C PHE A 510 28.50 4.19 -13.11
N LEU A 511 28.60 2.87 -12.96
CA LEU A 511 29.11 2.17 -11.79
C LEU A 511 30.63 1.95 -11.81
N ASP A 512 31.35 2.47 -12.82
CA ASP A 512 32.80 2.34 -12.97
C ASP A 512 33.32 0.89 -12.96
N ILE A 513 32.60 -0.05 -13.59
CA ILE A 513 32.96 -1.48 -13.62
C ILE A 513 34.08 -1.74 -14.65
N SER A 514 35.32 -1.79 -14.14
CA SER A 514 36.56 -1.81 -14.94
C SER A 514 36.92 -3.11 -15.69
N GLN A 515 36.18 -4.21 -15.54
CA GLN A 515 36.60 -5.53 -16.02
C GLN A 515 36.12 -5.94 -17.43
N ILE A 516 35.40 -5.08 -18.14
CA ILE A 516 34.75 -5.46 -19.40
C ILE A 516 35.60 -4.97 -20.56
N SER A 517 36.45 -5.84 -21.09
CA SER A 517 37.04 -5.62 -22.41
C SER A 517 35.90 -5.66 -23.43
N SER A 518 35.48 -4.50 -23.91
CA SER A 518 34.56 -4.38 -25.04
C SER A 518 35.24 -4.92 -26.30
N ASP A 519 35.18 -6.23 -26.50
CA ASP A 519 35.43 -6.84 -27.79
C ASP A 519 34.31 -6.35 -28.73
N SER A 520 34.59 -5.22 -29.40
CA SER A 520 33.83 -4.60 -30.49
C SER A 520 32.35 -4.99 -30.53
N SER A 521 31.51 -4.32 -29.72
CA SER A 521 30.06 -4.41 -29.90
C SER A 521 29.71 -4.05 -31.34
N LEU A 522 29.22 -5.04 -32.09
CA LEU A 522 28.74 -4.82 -33.45
C LEU A 522 27.41 -4.07 -33.34
N TYR A 523 27.35 -2.83 -33.83
CA TYR A 523 26.09 -2.10 -33.93
C TYR A 523 25.13 -2.90 -34.82
N MET A 524 24.03 -3.39 -34.25
CA MET A 524 23.01 -4.11 -35.02
C MET A 524 22.01 -3.13 -35.65
N ASN A 525 21.64 -2.09 -34.90
CA ASN A 525 20.80 -1.00 -35.38
C ASN A 525 21.60 0.31 -35.56
N ILE A 526 21.25 1.07 -36.61
CA ILE A 526 21.85 2.38 -36.91
C ILE A 526 21.13 3.51 -36.15
N SER A 527 19.88 3.27 -35.71
CA SER A 527 19.04 4.26 -35.07
C SER A 527 18.31 3.65 -33.89
N ASP A 528 18.23 4.42 -32.81
CA ASP A 528 17.42 4.11 -31.64
C ASP A 528 16.03 4.74 -31.81
N ASP A 529 14.98 3.97 -31.53
CA ASP A 529 13.59 4.40 -31.60
C ASP A 529 13.08 5.01 -30.28
N ARG A 530 13.85 4.88 -29.19
CA ARG A 530 13.55 5.46 -27.88
C ARG A 530 13.68 6.97 -27.95
N LEU A 531 12.60 7.66 -27.58
CA LEU A 531 12.52 9.11 -27.67
C LEU A 531 13.39 9.79 -26.62
N MET A 532 14.19 10.77 -27.04
CA MET A 532 14.87 11.70 -26.13
C MET A 532 13.93 12.82 -25.65
N PRO A 533 14.13 13.34 -24.42
CA PRO A 533 13.45 14.56 -23.99
C PRO A 533 13.90 15.77 -24.84
N SER A 534 13.11 16.84 -24.79
CA SER A 534 13.44 18.06 -25.54
C SER A 534 14.78 18.65 -25.11
N TYR A 535 15.47 19.33 -26.03
CA TYR A 535 16.74 19.99 -25.75
C TYR A 535 16.65 20.95 -24.54
N PHE A 536 15.53 21.66 -24.39
CA PHE A 536 15.34 22.57 -23.26
C PHE A 536 15.31 21.84 -21.92
N ILE A 537 14.62 20.70 -21.84
CA ILE A 537 14.59 19.88 -20.61
C ILE A 537 16.00 19.39 -20.28
N ILE A 538 16.74 18.86 -21.27
CA ILE A 538 18.10 18.38 -21.06
C ILE A 538 19.02 19.50 -20.57
N ARG A 539 18.95 20.68 -21.20
CA ARG A 539 19.72 21.85 -20.80
C ARG A 539 19.40 22.28 -19.36
N ASP A 540 18.12 22.31 -19.02
CA ASP A 540 17.67 22.77 -17.71
C ASP A 540 18.05 21.76 -16.61
N ILE A 541 17.98 20.44 -16.87
CA ILE A 541 18.52 19.41 -15.96
C ILE A 541 20.02 19.65 -15.72
N ASN A 542 20.81 19.79 -16.79
CA ASN A 542 22.25 20.02 -16.69
C ASN A 542 22.60 21.30 -15.91
N SER A 543 21.85 22.39 -16.09
CA SER A 543 22.04 23.61 -15.29
C SER A 543 21.80 23.35 -13.80
N ASN A 544 20.69 22.69 -13.47
CA ASN A 544 20.33 22.43 -12.07
C ASN A 544 21.28 21.42 -11.38
N MET A 545 21.95 20.55 -12.14
CA MET A 545 23.05 19.71 -11.62
C MET A 545 24.25 20.55 -11.17
N VAL A 546 24.60 21.61 -11.91
CA VAL A 546 25.69 22.53 -11.56
C VAL A 546 25.30 23.40 -10.36
N ASP A 547 24.05 23.88 -10.35
CA ASP A 547 23.53 24.79 -9.32
C ASP A 547 23.16 24.07 -8.01
N GLN A 548 23.21 22.73 -7.97
CA GLN A 548 22.83 21.88 -6.83
C GLN A 548 21.43 22.14 -6.29
N ASN A 549 20.48 22.53 -7.16
CA ASN A 549 19.09 22.70 -6.76
C ASN A 549 18.38 21.33 -6.76
N ASN A 550 18.40 20.65 -5.62
CA ASN A 550 17.88 19.28 -5.48
C ASN A 550 16.42 19.13 -5.95
N ILE A 551 15.52 20.01 -5.51
CA ILE A 551 14.09 19.87 -5.83
C ILE A 551 13.82 20.14 -7.31
N SER A 552 14.44 21.19 -7.87
CA SER A 552 14.27 21.50 -9.30
C SER A 552 14.86 20.40 -10.18
N LEU A 553 16.02 19.87 -9.79
CA LEU A 553 16.65 18.74 -10.46
C LEU A 553 15.74 17.50 -10.45
N PHE A 554 15.14 17.19 -9.30
CA PHE A 554 14.20 16.08 -9.15
C PHE A 554 12.99 16.25 -10.08
N ILE A 555 12.30 17.39 -10.03
CA ILE A 555 11.08 17.64 -10.81
C ILE A 555 11.37 17.61 -12.32
N LEU A 556 12.46 18.24 -12.78
CA LEU A 556 12.82 18.22 -14.20
C LEU A 556 13.19 16.81 -14.68
N SER A 557 13.91 16.05 -13.85
CA SER A 557 14.24 14.65 -14.13
C SER A 557 12.96 13.82 -14.26
N LEU A 558 12.02 13.97 -13.32
CA LEU A 558 10.71 13.30 -13.32
C LEU A 558 9.88 13.63 -14.58
N ILE A 559 9.84 14.90 -14.98
CA ILE A 559 9.16 15.34 -16.21
C ILE A 559 9.77 14.66 -17.43
N SER A 560 11.10 14.58 -17.49
CA SER A 560 11.80 14.02 -18.65
C SER A 560 11.50 12.54 -18.89
N ILE A 561 11.23 11.78 -17.82
CA ILE A 561 10.92 10.33 -17.85
C ILE A 561 9.42 10.04 -17.77
N ASN A 562 8.56 11.05 -17.85
CA ASN A 562 7.12 10.90 -17.60
C ASN A 562 6.49 9.76 -18.43
N ASN A 563 5.69 8.91 -17.77
CA ASN A 563 5.02 7.75 -18.32
C ASN A 563 5.94 6.75 -19.03
N LYS A 564 7.23 6.75 -18.72
CA LYS A 564 8.19 5.77 -19.23
C LYS A 564 8.66 4.83 -18.14
N LYS A 565 8.85 3.57 -18.53
CA LYS A 565 9.68 2.59 -17.83
C LYS A 565 11.17 2.92 -18.05
N TRP A 566 12.04 2.40 -17.19
CA TRP A 566 13.48 2.57 -17.33
C TRP A 566 14.03 1.99 -18.64
N ILE A 567 13.55 0.82 -19.07
CA ILE A 567 13.94 0.18 -20.34
C ILE A 567 13.55 1.00 -21.58
N GLU A 568 12.55 1.88 -21.46
CA GLU A 568 12.07 2.74 -22.54
C GLU A 568 12.89 4.03 -22.67
N LEU A 569 13.82 4.29 -21.76
CA LEU A 569 14.72 5.44 -21.83
C LEU A 569 15.83 5.20 -22.85
N HIS A 570 16.08 6.21 -23.68
CA HIS A 570 17.25 6.21 -24.54
C HIS A 570 18.53 6.17 -23.68
N PRO A 571 19.62 5.50 -24.08
CA PRO A 571 20.81 5.30 -23.24
C PRO A 571 21.43 6.60 -22.72
N GLU A 572 21.57 7.61 -23.58
CA GLU A 572 22.05 8.94 -23.16
C GLU A 572 21.09 9.67 -22.20
N HIS A 573 19.78 9.41 -22.30
CA HIS A 573 18.82 9.95 -21.33
C HIS A 573 18.92 9.21 -20.01
N LEU A 574 19.01 7.88 -20.01
CA LEU A 574 19.23 7.08 -18.80
C LEU A 574 20.48 7.55 -18.06
N LYS A 575 21.59 7.72 -18.78
CA LYS A 575 22.84 8.25 -18.23
C LYS A 575 22.66 9.59 -17.54
N LEU A 576 22.03 10.56 -18.23
CA LEU A 576 21.74 11.88 -17.67
C LEU A 576 20.94 11.79 -16.36
N ILE A 577 19.95 10.89 -16.31
CA ILE A 577 19.08 10.73 -15.15
C ILE A 577 19.81 10.07 -13.98
N LEU A 578 20.66 9.08 -14.23
CA LEU A 578 21.51 8.49 -13.21
C LEU A 578 22.50 9.52 -12.64
N GLU A 579 23.11 10.35 -13.48
CA GLU A 579 23.99 11.43 -13.05
C GLU A 579 23.24 12.50 -12.23
N ALA A 580 22.01 12.85 -12.62
CA ALA A 580 21.16 13.76 -11.86
C ALA A 580 20.82 13.20 -10.47
N PHE A 581 20.38 11.94 -10.39
CA PHE A 581 20.02 11.32 -9.11
C PHE A 581 21.21 10.94 -8.23
N LYS A 582 22.42 10.84 -8.80
CA LYS A 582 23.67 10.76 -8.02
C LYS A 582 23.91 12.04 -7.21
N LEU A 583 23.49 13.19 -7.72
CA LEU A 583 23.64 14.49 -7.06
C LEU A 583 22.47 14.79 -6.11
N TYR A 584 21.25 14.45 -6.51
CA TYR A 584 20.05 14.65 -5.69
C TYR A 584 20.21 14.01 -4.30
N GLU A 585 20.11 14.82 -3.25
CA GLU A 585 20.21 14.38 -1.84
C GLU A 585 21.38 13.41 -1.59
N ASN A 586 22.55 13.72 -2.20
CA ASN A 586 23.77 12.91 -2.12
C ASN A 586 23.59 11.45 -2.56
N GLY A 587 22.72 11.19 -3.55
CA GLY A 587 22.55 9.85 -4.12
C GLY A 587 21.58 8.97 -3.35
N LEU A 588 20.74 9.50 -2.47
CA LEU A 588 19.80 8.74 -1.64
C LEU A 588 18.91 7.78 -2.46
N LEU A 589 18.54 8.18 -3.68
CA LEU A 589 17.67 7.39 -4.57
C LEU A 589 18.43 6.49 -5.54
N ILE A 590 19.77 6.54 -5.59
CA ILE A 590 20.50 5.86 -6.68
C ILE A 590 20.41 4.34 -6.60
N LYS A 591 20.55 3.77 -5.41
CA LYS A 591 20.42 2.34 -5.18
C LYS A 591 19.02 1.83 -5.55
N PRO A 592 17.91 2.38 -5.01
CA PRO A 592 16.60 1.88 -5.35
C PRO A 592 16.25 2.07 -6.84
N ILE A 593 16.70 3.15 -7.48
CA ILE A 593 16.57 3.33 -8.95
C ILE A 593 17.30 2.22 -9.70
N ILE A 594 18.55 1.90 -9.35
CA ILE A 594 19.30 0.84 -10.03
C ILE A 594 18.61 -0.52 -9.84
N LEU A 595 18.06 -0.80 -8.66
CA LEU A 595 17.30 -2.02 -8.42
C LEU A 595 16.08 -2.14 -9.34
N GLU A 596 15.30 -1.06 -9.47
CA GLU A 596 14.16 -1.01 -10.39
C GLU A 596 14.59 -1.20 -11.86
N ILE A 597 15.72 -0.61 -12.27
CA ILE A 597 16.24 -0.78 -13.63
C ILE A 597 16.60 -2.25 -13.89
N LEU A 598 17.28 -2.90 -12.94
CA LEU A 598 17.70 -4.30 -13.09
C LEU A 598 16.50 -5.27 -13.04
N ASP A 599 15.49 -4.98 -12.24
CA ASP A 599 14.22 -5.71 -12.21
C ASP A 599 13.48 -5.62 -13.55
N GLU A 600 13.36 -4.41 -14.11
CA GLU A 600 12.78 -4.22 -15.45
C GLU A 600 13.55 -4.93 -16.58
N PHE A 601 14.82 -5.23 -16.37
CA PHE A 601 15.66 -5.97 -17.34
C PHE A 601 15.59 -7.48 -17.15
N GLU A 602 14.77 -7.98 -16.21
CA GLU A 602 14.69 -9.41 -15.85
C GLU A 602 16.07 -9.97 -15.45
N ILE A 603 16.93 -9.13 -14.86
CA ILE A 603 18.24 -9.52 -14.33
C ILE A 603 18.11 -10.08 -12.90
N PHE A 604 17.00 -9.75 -12.24
CA PHE A 604 16.63 -10.26 -10.92
C PHE A 604 15.42 -11.18 -10.97
#